data_AF-A0A2H6G643-F1
#
_entry.id   AF-A0A2H6G643-F1
#
_cell.length_a   1.000
_cell.length_b   1.000
_cell.length_c   1.000
_cell.angle_alpha   90.00
_cell.angle_beta   90.00
_cell.angle_gamma   90.00
#
_symmetry.space_group_name_H-M   'P 1'
#
loop_
_entity.id
_entity.type
_entity.pdbx_description
1 polymer ?
#
loop_
_entity_poly.entity_id
_entity_poly.type
_entity_poly.pdbx_seq_one_letter_code
_entity_poly.pdbx_strand_id
1 'polypeptide(L)'
;MVVTTQLPETGFLRLNQIIGNPKAGIPPIIPVSNSTWWAGVKSGKFPQSIKLGERTTAWRVEDIRKLVEEGFNKQLEGEINTNPKD
;
A
#
# COMPACT_ATOMS: atom_id res chain seq x y z
N MET A 1 -1.47 14.64 -22.99
CA MET A 1 -2.33 14.89 -21.81
C MET A 1 -1.84 13.98 -20.69
N VAL A 2 -1.45 14.54 -19.55
CA VAL A 2 -1.03 13.75 -18.38
C VAL A 2 -2.29 13.44 -17.58
N VAL A 3 -2.65 12.16 -17.47
CA VAL A 3 -3.77 11.73 -16.62
C VAL A 3 -3.23 11.57 -15.21
N THR A 4 -3.39 12.60 -14.37
CA THR A 4 -3.06 12.51 -12.95
C THR A 4 -4.21 11.82 -12.22
N THR A 5 -3.99 10.58 -11.77
CA THR A 5 -4.92 9.87 -10.90
C THR A 5 -4.89 10.51 -9.51
N GLN A 6 -5.83 11.41 -9.25
CA GLN A 6 -6.02 11.94 -7.90
C GLN A 6 -6.72 10.87 -7.05
N LEU A 7 -6.06 10.44 -5.98
CA LEU A 7 -6.66 9.62 -4.95
C LEU A 7 -7.80 10.41 -4.27
N PRO A 8 -8.97 9.82 -4.00
CA PRO A 8 -9.97 10.44 -3.13
C PRO A 8 -9.39 10.66 -1.72
N GLU A 9 -10.05 11.45 -0.87
CA GLU A 9 -9.57 11.67 0.52
C GLU A 9 -9.75 10.42 1.39
N THR A 10 -10.89 9.75 1.25
CA THR A 10 -11.24 8.55 2.04
C THR A 10 -11.85 7.47 1.14
N GLY A 11 -11.91 6.24 1.65
CA GLY A 11 -12.64 5.14 1.01
C GLY A 11 -11.79 3.90 0.82
N PHE A 12 -12.12 3.11 -0.21
CA PHE A 12 -11.48 1.82 -0.45
C PHE A 12 -11.04 1.65 -1.91
N LEU A 13 -9.86 1.06 -2.08
CA LEU A 13 -9.28 0.70 -3.36
C LEU A 13 -9.18 -0.81 -3.52
N ARG A 14 -9.43 -1.27 -4.74
CA ARG A 14 -9.14 -2.66 -5.16
C ARG A 14 -7.71 -2.76 -5.68
N LEU A 15 -7.19 -3.98 -5.74
CA LEU A 15 -5.82 -4.25 -6.18
C LEU A 15 -5.49 -3.60 -7.54
N ASN A 16 -6.34 -3.78 -8.55
CA ASN A 16 -6.15 -3.20 -9.88
C ASN A 16 -6.10 -1.66 -9.91
N GLN A 17 -6.67 -0.98 -8.91
CA GLN A 17 -6.57 0.48 -8.81
C GLN A 17 -5.22 0.90 -8.19
N ILE A 18 -4.64 0.06 -7.33
CA ILE A 18 -3.37 0.31 -6.66
C ILE A 18 -2.20 0.02 -7.62
N ILE A 19 -2.16 -1.17 -8.19
CA ILE A 19 -1.05 -1.63 -9.05
C ILE A 19 -1.27 -1.33 -10.54
N GLY A 20 -2.40 -0.72 -10.88
CA GLY A 20 -2.80 -0.44 -12.24
C GLY A 20 -3.37 -1.66 -12.99
N ASN A 21 -4.04 -1.37 -14.10
CA ASN A 21 -4.52 -2.36 -15.05
C ASN A 21 -4.45 -1.75 -16.46
N PRO A 22 -3.40 -2.04 -17.24
CA PRO A 22 -3.23 -1.51 -18.59
C PRO A 22 -4.39 -1.85 -19.52
N LYS A 23 -5.00 -3.05 -19.39
CA LYS A 23 -6.13 -3.48 -20.23
C LYS A 23 -7.38 -2.64 -20.00
N ALA A 24 -7.54 -2.09 -18.80
CA ALA A 24 -8.64 -1.21 -18.44
C ALA A 24 -8.26 0.28 -18.50
N GLY A 25 -7.04 0.61 -18.98
CA GLY A 25 -6.54 1.99 -19.00
C GLY A 25 -6.33 2.60 -17.61
N ILE A 26 -6.19 1.78 -16.57
CA ILE A 26 -6.00 2.25 -15.19
C ILE A 26 -4.50 2.36 -14.93
N PRO A 27 -3.95 3.57 -14.74
CA PRO A 27 -2.54 3.73 -14.39
C PRO A 27 -2.28 3.28 -12.94
N PRO A 28 -1.07 2.78 -12.64
CA PRO A 28 -0.70 2.38 -11.29
C PRO A 28 -0.51 3.59 -10.38
N ILE A 29 -0.92 3.46 -9.11
CA ILE A 29 -0.47 4.33 -8.03
C ILE A 29 0.89 3.84 -7.54
N ILE A 30 1.01 2.52 -7.34
CA ILE A 30 2.24 1.84 -6.95
C ILE A 30 2.59 0.82 -8.04
N PRO A 31 3.58 1.08 -8.91
CA PRO A 31 3.85 0.27 -10.09
C PRO A 31 4.61 -1.01 -9.76
N VAL A 32 3.98 -1.93 -9.04
CA VAL A 32 4.52 -3.26 -8.70
C VAL A 32 3.62 -4.37 -9.23
N SER A 33 4.17 -5.58 -9.35
CA SER A 33 3.38 -6.73 -9.77
C SER A 33 2.39 -7.21 -8.69
N ASN A 34 1.36 -7.96 -9.10
CA ASN A 34 0.42 -8.60 -8.16
C ASN A 34 1.14 -9.46 -7.11
N SER A 35 2.12 -10.27 -7.51
CA SER A 35 2.85 -11.16 -6.59
C SER A 35 3.69 -10.36 -5.60
N THR A 36 4.35 -9.28 -6.05
CA THR A 36 5.07 -8.36 -5.17
C THR A 36 4.12 -7.73 -4.14
N TRP A 37 2.92 -7.31 -4.57
CA TRP A 37 1.92 -6.76 -3.68
C TRP A 37 1.52 -7.74 -2.58
N TRP A 38 1.11 -8.96 -2.95
CA TRP A 38 0.70 -9.97 -1.97
C TRP A 38 1.83 -10.41 -1.05
N ALA A 39 3.07 -10.52 -1.55
CA ALA A 39 4.23 -10.81 -0.73
C ALA A 39 4.51 -9.69 0.29
N GLY A 40 4.41 -8.43 -0.13
CA GLY A 40 4.57 -7.27 0.74
C GLY A 40 3.46 -7.16 1.79
N VAL A 41 2.22 -7.49 1.45
CA VAL A 41 1.12 -7.58 2.43
C VAL A 41 1.42 -8.68 3.43
N LYS A 42 1.84 -9.87 2.98
CA LYS A 42 2.16 -11.00 3.87
C LYS A 42 3.34 -10.68 4.80
N SER A 43 4.37 -9.98 4.33
CA SER A 43 5.54 -9.61 5.13
C SER A 43 5.33 -8.37 6.01
N GLY A 44 4.16 -7.71 5.92
CA GLY A 44 3.88 -6.47 6.65
C GLY A 44 4.59 -5.23 6.09
N LYS A 45 5.18 -5.33 4.88
CA LYS A 45 5.76 -4.20 4.15
C LYS A 45 4.68 -3.31 3.53
N PHE A 46 3.56 -3.88 3.10
CA PHE A 46 2.41 -3.15 2.54
C PHE A 46 1.20 -3.24 3.49
N PRO A 47 0.26 -2.28 3.41
CA PRO A 47 -0.94 -2.27 4.22
C PRO A 47 -1.74 -3.58 4.17
N GLN A 48 -2.28 -3.98 5.31
CA GLN A 48 -3.13 -5.16 5.39
C GLN A 48 -4.45 -4.95 4.64
N SER A 49 -4.91 -6.02 3.99
CA SER A 49 -6.14 -5.96 3.21
C SER A 49 -7.37 -6.13 4.09
N ILE A 50 -8.46 -5.45 3.74
CA ILE A 50 -9.76 -5.53 4.41
C ILE A 50 -10.74 -6.29 3.51
N LYS A 51 -11.53 -7.18 4.11
CA LYS A 51 -12.63 -7.87 3.42
C LYS A 51 -13.89 -7.02 3.50
N LEU A 52 -14.40 -6.55 2.36
CA LEU A 52 -15.71 -5.89 2.26
C LEU A 52 -16.85 -6.89 2.06
N GLY A 53 -16.51 -8.15 1.74
CA GLY A 53 -17.42 -9.26 1.58
C GLY A 53 -16.63 -10.52 1.23
N GLU A 54 -17.33 -11.63 1.02
CA GLU A 54 -16.71 -12.95 0.80
C GLU A 54 -15.64 -12.95 -0.32
N ARG A 55 -15.95 -12.29 -1.44
CA ARG A 55 -15.09 -12.24 -2.64
C ARG A 55 -14.42 -10.89 -2.87
N THR A 56 -14.54 -9.95 -1.92
CA THR A 56 -14.12 -8.57 -2.12
C THR A 56 -13.05 -8.18 -1.11
N THR A 57 -11.82 -8.10 -1.59
CA THR A 57 -10.68 -7.56 -0.85
C THR A 57 -10.40 -6.12 -1.31
N ALA A 58 -10.16 -5.22 -0.36
CA ALA A 58 -9.84 -3.83 -0.60
C ALA A 58 -8.81 -3.29 0.42
N TRP A 59 -8.32 -2.08 0.17
CA TRP A 59 -7.41 -1.34 1.04
C TRP A 59 -7.94 0.06 1.28
N ARG A 60 -7.70 0.61 2.46
CA ARG A 60 -8.04 2.00 2.77
C ARG A 60 -7.19 2.94 1.95
N VAL A 61 -7.82 3.98 1.42
CA VAL A 61 -7.13 5.05 0.68
C VAL A 61 -6.06 5.70 1.55
N GLU A 62 -6.36 5.90 2.83
CA GLU A 62 -5.50 6.54 3.83
C GLU A 62 -4.21 5.74 4.04
N ASP A 63 -4.30 4.40 4.13
CA ASP A 63 -3.12 3.54 4.30
C ASP A 63 -2.24 3.53 3.05
N ILE A 64 -2.84 3.59 1.87
CA ILE A 64 -2.12 3.69 0.60
C ILE A 64 -1.41 5.05 0.49
N ARG A 65 -2.07 6.15 0.89
CA ARG A 65 -1.45 7.48 0.95
C ARG A 65 -0.25 7.49 1.90
N LYS A 66 -0.39 6.94 3.11
CA LYS A 66 0.71 6.82 4.07
C LYS A 66 1.89 6.05 3.48
N LEU A 67 1.65 4.92 2.82
CA LEU A 67 2.72 4.16 2.18
C LEU A 67 3.46 4.96 1.10
N VAL A 68 2.75 5.78 0.33
CA VAL A 68 3.35 6.64 -0.70
C VAL A 68 4.20 7.76 -0.08
N GLU A 69 3.76 8.29 1.06
CA GLU A 69 4.44 9.37 1.79
C GLU A 69 5.67 8.87 2.57
N GLU A 70 5.53 7.78 3.34
CA GLU A 70 6.60 7.17 4.14
C GLU A 70 7.61 6.40 3.27
N GLY A 71 7.17 5.95 2.10
CA GLY A 71 7.94 5.07 1.23
C GLY A 71 8.06 3.64 1.78
N PHE A 72 8.78 2.80 1.03
CA PHE A 72 8.87 1.36 1.32
C PHE A 72 9.83 0.96 2.45
N ASN A 73 10.41 1.95 3.15
CA ASN A 73 11.48 1.75 4.12
C ASN A 73 10.92 1.77 5.53
N LYS A 74 10.37 0.64 5.98
CA LYS A 74 10.13 0.44 7.41
C LYS A 74 11.47 0.13 8.08
N GLN A 75 12.23 1.17 8.41
CA GLN A 75 13.42 1.03 9.25
C GLN A 75 13.00 0.65 10.67
N LEU A 76 13.84 -0.18 11.29
CA LEU A 76 13.63 -0.90 12.53
C LEU A 76 13.50 0.07 13.72
N GLU A 77 12.29 0.54 14.01
CA GLU A 77 11.98 1.07 15.34
C GLU A 77 11.78 -0.09 16.30
N GLY A 78 12.90 -0.63 16.79
CA GLY A 78 12.87 -1.73 17.74
C GLY A 78 14.25 -2.30 18.03
N GLU A 79 15.18 -1.47 18.50
CA GLU A 79 16.21 -1.79 19.51
C GLU A 79 17.21 -0.63 19.64
N ILE A 80 16.77 0.47 20.28
CA ILE A 80 17.69 1.26 21.11
C ILE A 80 17.29 1.04 22.56
N ASN A 81 17.63 -0.14 23.09
CA ASN A 81 17.64 -0.33 24.54
C ASN A 81 18.72 0.62 25.09
N THR A 82 18.27 1.75 25.63
CA THR A 82 19.06 2.60 26.51
C THR A 82 19.52 1.75 27.69
N ASN A 83 20.82 1.42 27.74
CA ASN A 83 21.44 1.04 28.99
C ASN A 83 22.47 2.11 29.35
N PRO A 84 22.15 3.02 30.29
CA PRO A 84 23.17 3.80 30.95
C PRO A 84 23.99 2.83 31.82
N LYS A 85 25.23 2.59 31.42
CA LYS A 85 26.28 2.05 32.30
C LYS A 85 27.44 3.04 32.29
N ASP A 86 27.28 4.06 33.11
CA ASP A 86 28.36 4.75 33.81
C ASP A 86 27.94 4.86 35.29
#